data_AF-A0A9W7YFH4-F1
#
_entry.id   AF-A0A9W7YFH4-F1
#
_cell.length_a   1.000
_cell.length_b   1.000
_cell.length_c   1.000
_cell.angle_alpha   90.00
_cell.angle_beta   90.00
_cell.angle_gamma   90.00
#
_symmetry.space_group_name_H-M   'P 1'
#
loop_
_entity.id
_entity.type
_entity.pdbx_description
1 polymer ?
#
loop_
_entity_poly.entity_id
_entity_poly.type
_entity_poly.pdbx_seq_one_letter_code
_entity_poly.pdbx_strand_id
1 'polypeptide(L)'
;MGQSTAPPPAGDPAPARSHGSDRAGDASGDGDDDDAWDRRIRRTGCFAENERLLICHADTGDWRRCADELAAFRRCMRLHGQL
;
A
#
# COMPACT_ATOMS: atom_id res chain seq x y z
N MET A 1 -30.78 36.12 -18.74
CA MET A 1 -31.20 35.80 -17.35
C MET A 1 -30.01 35.15 -16.66
N GLY A 2 -29.22 35.95 -15.94
CA GLY A 2 -27.96 35.54 -15.34
C GLY A 2 -28.19 34.91 -13.96
N GLN A 3 -27.67 33.71 -13.75
CA GLN A 3 -27.74 33.03 -12.45
C GLN A 3 -26.41 33.30 -11.74
N SER A 4 -26.45 34.25 -10.81
CA SER A 4 -25.33 34.58 -9.95
C SER A 4 -25.27 33.54 -8.83
N THR A 5 -24.36 32.58 -8.92
CA THR A 5 -24.08 31.64 -7.83
C THR A 5 -23.04 32.27 -6.91
N ALA A 6 -23.49 32.81 -5.77
CA ALA A 6 -22.58 33.24 -4.71
C ALA A 6 -21.82 32.03 -4.12
N PRO A 7 -20.54 32.17 -3.74
CA PRO A 7 -19.82 31.11 -3.03
C PRO A 7 -20.37 30.94 -1.60
N PRO A 8 -20.28 29.73 -1.00
CA PRO A 8 -20.69 29.51 0.38
C PRO A 8 -19.77 30.27 1.37
N PRO A 9 -20.27 30.63 2.57
CA PRO A 9 -19.44 31.27 3.58
C PRO A 9 -18.34 30.31 4.06
N ALA A 10 -17.16 30.88 4.33
CA ALA A 10 -16.07 30.15 4.97
C ALA A 10 -16.53 29.67 6.35
N GLY A 11 -16.62 28.35 6.53
CA GLY A 11 -16.95 27.73 7.82
C GLY A 11 -15.84 27.94 8.85
N ASP A 12 -16.23 27.94 10.12
CA ASP A 12 -15.34 28.11 11.28
C ASP A 12 -14.15 27.14 11.26
N PRO A 13 -12.94 27.56 11.71
CA PRO A 13 -11.83 26.63 11.85
C PRO A 13 -12.11 25.64 12.98
N ALA A 14 -12.09 24.34 12.64
CA ALA A 14 -12.18 23.27 13.61
C ALA A 14 -11.03 23.36 14.64
N PRO A 15 -11.24 23.03 15.92
CA PRO A 15 -10.17 23.03 16.90
C PRO A 15 -9.11 21.96 16.56
N ALA A 16 -7.84 22.35 16.67
CA ALA A 16 -6.71 21.47 16.45
C ALA A 16 -6.76 20.26 17.42
N ARG A 17 -6.90 19.06 16.86
CA ARG A 17 -6.84 17.81 17.63
C ARG A 17 -5.38 17.52 17.96
N SER A 18 -4.98 17.80 19.20
CA SER A 18 -3.70 17.35 19.76
C SER A 18 -3.70 15.82 19.89
N HIS A 19 -3.10 15.12 18.92
CA HIS A 19 -2.93 13.67 19.01
C HIS A 19 -1.74 13.38 19.95
N GLY A 20 -2.04 13.18 21.24
CA GLY A 20 -1.08 12.64 22.20
C GLY A 20 -0.73 11.20 21.84
N SER A 21 0.54 10.95 21.50
CA SER A 21 1.05 9.63 21.11
C SER A 21 1.85 9.01 22.24
N ASP A 22 1.17 8.54 23.28
CA ASP A 22 1.74 7.67 24.30
C ASP A 22 1.09 6.28 24.20
N ARG A 23 1.60 5.45 23.30
CA ARG A 23 1.48 4.00 23.41
C ARG A 23 2.82 3.36 23.04
N ALA A 24 3.63 3.12 24.07
CA ALA A 24 4.59 2.04 24.07
C ALA A 24 3.81 0.71 23.98
N GLY A 25 4.14 -0.11 22.98
CA GLY A 25 3.42 -1.34 22.69
C GLY A 25 4.25 -2.32 21.87
N ASP A 26 4.89 -3.23 22.61
CA ASP A 26 5.29 -4.60 22.27
C ASP A 26 6.42 -4.82 21.24
N ALA A 27 7.60 -5.10 21.79
CA ALA A 27 8.72 -5.72 21.10
C ALA A 27 8.48 -7.22 20.96
N SER A 28 7.92 -7.63 19.82
CA SER A 28 7.98 -9.01 19.34
C SER A 28 9.14 -9.13 18.34
N GLY A 29 10.08 -10.02 18.63
CA GLY A 29 11.43 -10.06 18.05
C GLY A 29 11.58 -10.57 16.61
N ASP A 30 12.81 -10.34 16.13
CA ASP A 30 13.49 -10.87 14.94
C ASP A 30 12.94 -10.44 13.56
N GLY A 31 13.60 -9.47 12.91
CA GLY A 31 13.40 -9.17 11.48
C GLY A 31 13.24 -7.70 11.09
N ASP A 32 13.95 -6.76 11.72
CA ASP A 32 13.77 -5.30 11.52
C ASP A 32 14.27 -4.75 10.16
N ASP A 33 14.74 -5.63 9.26
CA ASP A 33 15.14 -5.25 7.89
C ASP A 33 13.98 -5.39 6.88
N ASP A 34 12.99 -6.22 7.21
CA ASP A 34 11.88 -6.50 6.32
C ASP A 34 10.72 -5.54 6.55
N ASP A 35 10.29 -4.79 5.53
CA ASP A 35 9.16 -3.87 5.69
C ASP A 35 7.82 -4.61 5.95
N ALA A 36 6.81 -3.88 6.43
CA ALA A 36 5.52 -4.48 6.77
C ALA A 36 4.82 -5.16 5.57
N TRP A 37 5.17 -4.76 4.35
CA TRP A 37 4.62 -5.28 3.11
C TRP A 37 5.29 -6.61 2.72
N ASP A 38 6.61 -6.68 2.75
CA ASP A 38 7.39 -7.89 2.48
C ASP A 38 7.06 -8.99 3.49
N ARG A 39 6.96 -8.64 4.78
CA ARG A 39 6.51 -9.58 5.81
C ARG A 39 5.12 -10.14 5.50
N ARG A 40 4.21 -9.34 4.94
CA ARG A 40 2.87 -9.79 4.57
C ARG A 40 2.92 -10.75 3.40
N ILE A 41 3.67 -10.44 2.35
CA ILE A 41 3.78 -11.29 1.17
C ILE A 41 4.48 -12.62 1.48
N ARG A 42 5.53 -12.63 2.32
CA ARG A 42 6.14 -13.90 2.75
C ARG A 42 5.15 -14.81 3.48
N ARG A 43 4.23 -14.25 4.26
CA ARG A 43 3.17 -15.04 4.93
C ARG A 43 2.12 -15.62 3.99
N THR A 44 1.94 -15.09 2.77
CA THR A 44 0.95 -15.63 1.82
C THR A 44 1.49 -16.80 1.00
N GLY A 45 2.80 -17.02 0.99
CA GLY A 45 3.44 -17.99 0.08
C GLY A 45 3.58 -17.49 -1.36
N CYS A 46 3.23 -16.23 -1.66
CA CYS A 46 3.33 -15.64 -3.00
C CYS A 46 4.60 -14.79 -3.21
N PHE A 47 5.62 -15.00 -2.39
CA PHE A 47 6.85 -14.20 -2.44
C PHE A 47 7.64 -14.40 -3.74
N ALA A 48 7.66 -15.61 -4.30
CA ALA A 48 8.37 -15.87 -5.55
C ALA A 48 7.76 -15.13 -6.74
N GLU A 49 6.42 -15.06 -6.84
CA GLU A 49 5.75 -14.28 -7.89
C GLU A 49 5.95 -12.78 -7.70
N ASN A 50 5.97 -12.32 -6.45
CA ASN A 50 6.29 -10.93 -6.12
C ASN A 50 7.72 -10.55 -6.54
N GLU A 51 8.70 -11.38 -6.21
CA GLU A 51 10.10 -11.18 -6.56
C GLU A 51 10.30 -11.13 -8.08
N ARG A 52 9.66 -12.04 -8.84
CA ARG A 52 9.68 -12.00 -10.31
C ARG A 52 9.13 -10.68 -10.87
N LEU A 53 8.03 -10.19 -10.30
CA LEU A 53 7.42 -8.92 -10.68
C LEU A 53 8.36 -7.74 -10.38
N LEU A 54 8.97 -7.70 -9.19
CA LEU A 54 9.94 -6.68 -8.81
C LEU A 54 11.20 -6.70 -9.70
N ILE A 55 11.73 -7.89 -10.01
CA ILE A 55 12.88 -8.07 -10.92
C ILE A 55 12.55 -7.54 -12.31
N CYS A 56 11.39 -7.90 -12.89
CA CYS A 56 11.02 -7.38 -14.20
C CYS A 56 10.95 -5.85 -14.22
N HIS A 57 10.42 -5.23 -13.17
CA HIS A 57 10.40 -3.77 -13.09
C HIS A 57 11.79 -3.16 -12.88
N ALA A 58 12.66 -3.81 -12.09
CA ALA A 58 14.04 -3.36 -11.93
C ALA A 58 14.80 -3.41 -13.27
N ASP A 59 14.57 -4.43 -14.09
CA ASP A 59 15.22 -4.61 -15.38
C ASP A 59 14.67 -3.65 -16.45
N THR A 60 13.35 -3.45 -16.47
CA THR A 60 12.67 -2.71 -17.56
C THR A 60 12.39 -1.25 -17.23
N GLY A 61 12.31 -0.90 -15.95
CA GLY A 61 11.82 0.38 -15.45
C GLY A 61 10.35 0.68 -15.79
N ASP A 62 9.59 -0.30 -16.30
CA ASP A 62 8.23 -0.10 -16.79
C ASP A 62 7.32 -1.28 -16.42
N TRP A 63 6.46 -1.06 -15.43
CA TRP A 63 5.46 -2.02 -14.97
C TRP A 63 4.55 -2.57 -16.07
N ARG A 64 4.32 -1.81 -17.15
CA ARG A 64 3.46 -2.25 -18.25
C ARG A 64 4.07 -3.39 -19.06
N ARG A 65 5.40 -3.52 -19.05
CA ARG A 65 6.11 -4.64 -19.68
C ARG A 65 6.09 -5.90 -18.83
N CYS A 66 5.72 -5.79 -17.56
CA CYS A 66 5.68 -6.89 -16.59
C CYS A 66 4.26 -7.46 -16.39
N ALA A 67 3.44 -7.44 -17.45
CA ALA A 67 2.03 -7.81 -17.36
C ALA A 67 1.84 -9.29 -16.99
N ASP A 68 2.74 -10.16 -17.46
CA ASP A 68 2.69 -11.60 -17.20
C ASP A 68 3.08 -11.92 -15.75
N GLU A 69 4.14 -11.29 -15.23
CA GLU A 69 4.56 -11.38 -13.83
C GLU A 69 3.47 -10.84 -12.90
N LEU A 70 2.85 -9.72 -13.26
CA LEU A 70 1.74 -9.14 -12.51
C LEU A 70 0.53 -10.07 -12.50
N ALA A 71 0.21 -10.71 -13.62
CA ALA A 71 -0.88 -11.68 -13.70
C ALA A 71 -0.58 -12.93 -12.85
N ALA A 72 0.67 -13.40 -12.83
CA ALA A 72 1.11 -14.51 -11.98
C ALA A 72 0.98 -14.18 -10.50
N PHE A 73 1.48 -13.01 -10.08
CA PHE A 73 1.37 -12.55 -8.70
C PHE A 73 -0.09 -12.41 -8.26
N ARG A 74 -0.93 -11.78 -9.08
CA ARG A 74 -2.37 -11.65 -8.80
C ARG A 74 -3.08 -13.00 -8.71
N ARG A 75 -2.71 -13.98 -9.54
CA ARG A 75 -3.28 -15.33 -9.46
C ARG A 75 -2.91 -15.99 -8.12
N CYS A 76 -1.64 -15.94 -7.72
CA CYS A 76 -1.23 -16.50 -6.43
C CYS A 76 -1.96 -15.80 -5.27
N MET A 77 -2.03 -14.47 -5.30
CA MET A 77 -2.68 -13.70 -4.25
C MET A 77 -4.19 -13.93 -4.16
N ARG A 78 -4.87 -14.38 -5.22
CA ARG A 78 -6.28 -14.80 -5.13
C ARG A 78 -6.45 -16.19 -4.49
N LEU A 79 -5.44 -17.05 -4.61
CA LEU A 79 -5.49 -18.42 -4.08
C LEU A 79 -5.04 -18.49 -2.62
N HIS A 80 -4.04 -17.69 -2.26
CA HIS A 80 -3.39 -17.75 -0.94
C HIS A 80 -3.32 -16.39 -0.22
N GLY A 81 -3.34 -15.30 -0.98
CA GLY A 81 -3.42 -13.95 -0.44
C GLY A 81 -4.86 -13.54 -0.13
N GLN A 82 -5.02 -12.50 0.69
CA GLN A 82 -6.33 -11.93 1.01
C GLN A 82 -6.74 -10.93 -0.08
N LEU A 83 -6.92 -11.38 -1.33
CA LEU A 83 -7.18 -10.53 -2.49
C LEU A 83 -8.44 -10.95 -3.25
#